data_AF-G2DGY2-F1
#
_entry.id   AF-G2DGY2-F1
#
_cell.length_a   1.000
_cell.length_b   1.000
_cell.length_c   1.000
_cell.angle_alpha   90.00
_cell.angle_beta   90.00
_cell.angle_gamma   90.00
#
_symmetry.space_group_name_H-M   'P 1'
#
loop_
_entity.id
_entity.type
_entity.pdbx_description
1 polymer ?
#
loop_
_entity_poly.entity_id
_entity_poly.type
_entity_poly.pdbx_seq_one_letter_code
_entity_poly.pdbx_strand_id
1 'polypeptide(L)'
;MPHSRQVHFQQIHQEIGTMANATTFTQKALKLSAAALLLLAGSAAQAITIDSDISDWIKAPKGKASDWNKTLRSSISVVVEDQHKWYLNPGYGGQKYDAEAMYVELVGSMLNIGIATGRAPHAKGWAAGDIALNFDFGSDATSFEYGIVTRDHNGMSQGDVYSVDNWNYGLWVKPKKTSSAMNTYKLSHPTSIKSGDLLGNVDLA
;
A
#
# COMPACT_ATOMS: atom_id res chain seq x y z
N MET A 1 34.42 65.52 -65.25
CA MET A 1 33.82 64.37 -64.55
C MET A 1 32.42 64.16 -65.13
N PRO A 2 32.19 63.09 -65.91
CA PRO A 2 30.91 62.80 -66.55
C PRO A 2 30.00 62.09 -65.53
N HIS A 3 28.69 62.02 -65.71
CA HIS A 3 27.94 60.94 -66.35
C HIS A 3 26.47 61.24 -66.01
N SER A 4 25.42 60.90 -66.73
CA SER A 4 25.17 60.29 -68.03
C SER A 4 23.64 60.35 -68.19
N ARG A 5 23.20 60.47 -69.44
CA ARG A 5 21.83 60.39 -69.96
C ARG A 5 21.03 59.20 -69.41
N GLN A 6 19.70 59.30 -69.36
CA GLN A 6 18.77 58.74 -70.37
C GLN A 6 17.30 58.86 -69.90
N VAL A 7 16.38 58.84 -70.85
CA VAL A 7 14.93 59.10 -70.69
C VAL A 7 14.10 57.88 -71.15
N HIS A 8 12.90 57.74 -70.57
CA HIS A 8 11.64 57.15 -71.07
C HIS A 8 11.34 55.62 -71.06
N PHE A 9 10.27 55.29 -70.30
CA PHE A 9 9.05 54.46 -70.54
C PHE A 9 9.06 53.09 -71.26
N GLN A 10 8.41 52.08 -70.64
CA GLN A 10 7.41 51.10 -71.19
C GLN A 10 7.03 50.06 -70.10
N GLN A 11 5.75 49.83 -69.75
CA GLN A 11 4.73 48.90 -70.30
C GLN A 11 4.52 47.64 -69.40
N ILE A 12 3.41 47.55 -68.63
CA ILE A 12 2.18 46.71 -68.76
C ILE A 12 2.35 45.18 -68.54
N HIS A 13 1.68 44.69 -67.48
CA HIS A 13 1.04 43.37 -67.17
C HIS A 13 1.68 42.03 -67.58
N GLN A 14 1.78 41.06 -66.65
CA GLN A 14 0.78 39.97 -66.46
C GLN A 14 1.13 39.02 -65.30
N GLU A 15 0.07 38.45 -64.72
CA GLU A 15 -0.01 37.49 -63.61
C GLU A 15 0.64 36.13 -63.92
N ILE A 16 1.17 35.44 -62.89
CA ILE A 16 0.94 33.99 -62.67
C ILE A 16 0.98 33.74 -61.16
N GLY A 17 -0.18 33.47 -60.56
CA GLY A 17 -0.25 32.94 -59.19
C GLY A 17 -0.01 31.43 -59.16
N THR A 18 0.49 30.88 -58.05
CA THR A 18 -0.08 29.68 -57.42
C THR A 18 0.53 29.36 -56.04
N MET A 19 -0.39 29.12 -55.10
CA MET A 19 -0.32 28.21 -53.94
C MET A 19 0.75 28.42 -52.85
N ALA A 20 0.42 29.26 -51.87
CA ALA A 20 0.98 29.17 -50.52
C ALA A 20 -0.16 29.21 -49.49
N ASN A 21 -0.82 28.08 -49.22
CA ASN A 21 -1.72 27.97 -48.04
C ASN A 21 -2.06 26.54 -47.58
N ALA A 22 -1.40 25.50 -48.10
CA ALA A 22 -1.69 24.12 -47.69
C ALA A 22 -0.88 23.61 -46.47
N THR A 23 0.09 24.37 -45.97
CA THR A 23 1.05 23.90 -44.95
C THR A 23 0.70 24.25 -43.51
N THR A 24 -0.27 25.14 -43.26
CA THR A 24 -0.52 25.69 -41.91
C THR A 24 -1.58 24.94 -41.10
N PHE A 25 -2.51 24.23 -41.75
CA PHE A 25 -3.58 23.50 -41.06
C PHE A 25 -3.14 22.14 -40.50
N THR A 26 -2.22 21.45 -41.18
CA THR A 26 -1.74 20.11 -40.81
C THR A 26 -0.89 20.12 -39.53
N GLN A 27 -0.16 21.21 -39.25
CA GLN A 27 0.63 21.35 -38.03
C GLN A 27 -0.19 21.68 -36.78
N LYS A 28 -1.32 22.37 -36.91
CA LYS A 28 -2.20 22.68 -35.77
C LYS A 28 -3.04 21.47 -35.35
N ALA A 29 -3.51 20.67 -36.31
CA ALA A 29 -4.24 19.44 -36.02
C ALA A 29 -3.35 18.37 -35.35
N LEU A 30 -2.07 18.26 -35.74
CA LEU A 30 -1.13 17.28 -35.17
C LEU A 30 -0.67 17.64 -33.73
N LYS A 31 -0.71 18.92 -33.36
CA LYS A 31 -0.38 19.36 -31.99
C LYS A 31 -1.55 19.20 -31.00
N LEU A 32 -2.79 19.24 -31.47
CA LEU A 32 -3.97 19.01 -30.62
C LEU A 32 -4.16 17.54 -30.25
N SER A 33 -3.75 16.60 -31.12
CA SER A 33 -3.86 15.16 -30.87
C SER A 33 -2.79 14.61 -29.92
N ALA A 34 -1.61 15.23 -29.82
CA ALA A 34 -0.57 14.82 -28.87
C ALA A 34 -0.89 15.23 -27.42
N ALA A 35 -1.54 16.38 -27.21
CA ALA A 35 -1.93 16.86 -25.88
C ALA A 35 -3.11 16.06 -25.29
N ALA A 36 -4.04 15.59 -26.13
CA ALA A 36 -5.16 14.76 -25.70
C ALA A 36 -4.75 13.31 -25.38
N LEU A 37 -3.69 12.78 -26.01
CA LEU A 37 -3.17 11.43 -25.72
C LEU A 37 -2.35 11.37 -24.42
N LEU A 38 -1.75 12.48 -23.98
CA LEU A 38 -1.00 12.57 -22.73
C LEU A 38 -1.89 12.69 -21.48
N LEU A 39 -3.16 13.09 -21.65
CA LEU A 39 -4.15 13.13 -20.56
C LEU A 39 -4.74 11.75 -20.23
N LEU A 40 -4.46 10.72 -21.04
CA LEU A 40 -4.96 9.35 -20.85
C LEU A 40 -3.92 8.40 -20.22
N ALA A 41 -2.68 8.85 -20.02
CA ALA A 41 -1.58 7.99 -19.56
C ALA A 41 -1.27 8.08 -18.06
N GLY A 42 -2.13 8.75 -17.28
CA GLY A 42 -1.89 8.99 -15.87
C GLY A 42 -3.13 8.75 -15.03
N SER A 43 -3.64 7.51 -14.98
CA SER A 43 -4.32 7.08 -13.76
C SER A 43 -3.26 7.09 -12.66
N ALA A 44 -3.09 8.25 -12.01
CA ALA A 44 -2.39 8.29 -10.73
C ALA A 44 -3.15 7.30 -9.86
N ALA A 45 -2.52 6.17 -9.58
CA ALA A 45 -3.09 5.17 -8.72
C ALA A 45 -3.38 5.89 -7.40
N GLN A 46 -4.64 5.90 -6.97
CA GLN A 46 -5.01 6.59 -5.74
C GLN A 46 -4.16 5.99 -4.63
N ALA A 47 -3.27 6.81 -4.06
CA ALA A 47 -2.49 6.41 -2.91
C ALA A 47 -3.48 6.09 -1.79
N ILE A 48 -3.35 4.91 -1.20
CA ILE A 48 -4.00 4.63 0.08
C ILE A 48 -3.44 5.63 1.09
N THR A 49 -4.31 6.28 1.85
CA THR A 49 -3.85 7.13 2.94
C THR A 49 -3.50 6.20 4.09
N ILE A 50 -2.25 6.27 4.57
CA ILE A 50 -1.82 5.46 5.71
C ILE A 50 -2.12 6.27 6.98
N ASP A 51 -3.39 6.30 7.37
CA ASP A 51 -3.90 7.02 8.55
C ASP A 51 -4.73 6.13 9.49
N SER A 52 -4.70 4.82 9.26
CA SER A 52 -5.44 3.82 10.02
C SER A 52 -6.96 3.97 9.98
N ASP A 53 -7.50 4.67 8.97
CA ASP A 53 -8.92 4.62 8.65
C ASP A 53 -9.25 3.37 7.83
N ILE A 54 -10.13 2.52 8.38
CA ILE A 54 -10.62 1.32 7.69
C ILE A 54 -11.43 1.67 6.42
N SER A 55 -11.90 2.91 6.31
CA SER A 55 -12.66 3.40 5.16
C SER A 55 -11.86 3.39 3.86
N ASP A 56 -10.52 3.40 3.93
CA ASP A 56 -9.62 3.27 2.77
C ASP A 56 -9.58 1.86 2.15
N TRP A 57 -10.08 0.88 2.91
CA TRP A 57 -10.05 -0.54 2.56
C TRP A 57 -11.43 -1.09 2.23
N ILE A 58 -12.46 -0.69 2.98
CA ILE A 58 -13.83 -1.17 2.83
C ILE A 58 -14.85 -0.05 2.70
N LYS A 59 -15.95 -0.34 2.02
CA LYS A 59 -17.12 0.54 1.99
C LYS A 59 -17.69 0.68 3.40
N ALA A 60 -17.79 1.91 3.89
CA ALA A 60 -18.41 2.34 5.16
C ALA A 60 -19.04 1.20 5.99
N PRO A 61 -18.30 0.63 6.96
CA PRO A 61 -18.76 -0.51 7.72
C PRO A 61 -20.00 -0.16 8.55
N LYS A 62 -20.94 -1.10 8.65
CA LYS A 62 -22.18 -1.01 9.44
C LYS A 62 -22.13 -1.90 10.69
N GLY A 63 -20.94 -2.37 11.08
CA GLY A 63 -20.72 -3.24 12.24
C GLY A 63 -21.21 -4.68 12.03
N LYS A 64 -21.23 -5.18 10.79
CA LYS A 64 -21.63 -6.56 10.47
C LYS A 64 -20.43 -7.35 9.96
N ALA A 65 -20.38 -8.65 10.25
CA ALA A 65 -19.33 -9.53 9.73
C ALA A 65 -19.21 -9.53 8.19
N SER A 66 -20.31 -9.28 7.47
CA SER A 66 -20.28 -9.18 6.00
C SER A 66 -19.63 -7.88 5.49
N ASP A 67 -19.33 -6.91 6.35
CA ASP A 67 -18.68 -5.66 5.95
C ASP A 67 -17.21 -5.87 5.61
N TRP A 68 -16.53 -6.82 6.26
CA TRP A 68 -15.11 -7.14 6.01
C TRP A 68 -14.81 -7.48 4.54
N ASN A 69 -15.78 -8.07 3.84
CA ASN A 69 -15.65 -8.47 2.44
C ASN A 69 -16.07 -7.39 1.43
N LYS A 70 -16.45 -6.18 1.89
CA LYS A 70 -16.91 -5.08 1.01
C LYS A 70 -15.75 -4.16 0.65
N THR A 71 -14.72 -4.72 0.01
CA THR A 71 -13.55 -3.95 -0.39
C THR A 71 -13.93 -2.78 -1.31
N LEU A 72 -13.21 -1.66 -1.18
CA LEU A 72 -13.43 -0.47 -2.02
C LEU A 72 -13.10 -0.72 -3.49
N ARG A 73 -12.04 -1.50 -3.73
CA ARG A 73 -11.47 -1.77 -5.05
C ARG A 73 -11.32 -3.28 -5.24
N SER A 74 -11.48 -3.74 -6.49
CA SER A 74 -11.32 -5.16 -6.84
C SER A 74 -9.87 -5.64 -6.78
N SER A 75 -8.90 -4.73 -6.76
CA SER A 75 -7.47 -4.98 -6.59
C SER A 75 -7.06 -5.30 -5.15
N ILE A 76 -7.91 -5.00 -4.17
CA ILE A 76 -7.65 -5.30 -2.77
C ILE A 76 -7.90 -6.79 -2.55
N SER A 77 -6.86 -7.49 -2.12
CA SER A 77 -6.97 -8.85 -1.60
C SER A 77 -7.30 -8.78 -0.11
N VAL A 78 -8.22 -9.62 0.35
CA VAL A 78 -8.65 -9.67 1.75
C VAL A 78 -8.61 -11.11 2.26
N VAL A 79 -8.08 -11.27 3.46
CA VAL A 79 -8.29 -12.46 4.29
C VAL A 79 -9.03 -12.01 5.53
N VAL A 80 -10.13 -12.70 5.86
CA VAL A 80 -10.92 -12.47 7.06
C VAL A 80 -10.79 -13.71 7.92
N GLU A 81 -10.34 -13.55 9.16
CA GLU A 81 -10.28 -14.67 10.11
C GLU A 81 -11.69 -15.06 10.58
N ASP A 82 -11.83 -16.30 11.04
CA ASP A 82 -13.15 -16.91 11.23
C ASP A 82 -13.95 -16.31 12.41
N GLN A 83 -15.06 -15.67 12.06
CA GLN A 83 -16.07 -15.27 13.03
C GLN A 83 -16.93 -16.48 13.43
N HIS A 84 -16.54 -17.22 14.47
CA HIS A 84 -17.33 -18.36 14.96
C HIS A 84 -18.33 -17.94 16.05
N LYS A 85 -19.63 -18.20 15.83
CA LYS A 85 -20.73 -17.73 16.70
C LYS A 85 -20.80 -18.39 18.09
N TRP A 86 -20.18 -19.55 18.28
CA TRP A 86 -20.48 -20.42 19.44
C TRP A 86 -19.25 -20.93 20.20
N TYR A 87 -18.04 -20.72 19.68
CA TYR A 87 -16.84 -21.37 20.22
C TYR A 87 -15.59 -20.60 19.79
N LEU A 88 -14.76 -20.22 20.77
CA LEU A 88 -13.52 -19.49 20.56
C LEU A 88 -12.37 -20.29 21.19
N ASN A 89 -11.47 -20.82 20.37
CA ASN A 89 -10.30 -21.59 20.79
C ASN A 89 -9.12 -21.36 19.82
N PRO A 90 -7.87 -21.63 20.24
CA PRO A 90 -6.73 -21.55 19.33
C PRO A 90 -6.93 -22.46 18.12
N GLY A 91 -7.05 -21.86 16.93
CA GLY A 91 -7.36 -22.53 15.66
C GLY A 91 -8.84 -22.76 15.35
N TYR A 92 -9.77 -22.13 16.07
CA TYR A 92 -11.22 -22.18 15.81
C TYR A 92 -11.92 -20.97 16.44
N GLY A 93 -12.31 -19.98 15.65
CA GLY A 93 -13.17 -18.86 16.06
C GLY A 93 -12.52 -17.75 16.88
N GLY A 94 -12.58 -16.52 16.34
CA GLY A 94 -12.52 -15.21 17.01
C GLY A 94 -11.80 -15.17 18.37
N GLN A 95 -10.49 -15.34 18.37
CA GLN A 95 -9.73 -15.26 19.60
C GLN A 95 -9.64 -13.81 20.06
N LYS A 96 -9.71 -13.59 21.38
CA LYS A 96 -9.29 -12.29 21.93
C LYS A 96 -7.85 -12.07 21.46
N TYR A 97 -7.63 -11.03 20.66
CA TYR A 97 -6.35 -10.62 20.07
C TYR A 97 -5.92 -11.25 18.73
N ASP A 98 -6.83 -11.86 17.96
CA ASP A 98 -6.52 -12.21 16.55
C ASP A 98 -6.61 -10.98 15.62
N ALA A 99 -6.06 -11.15 14.40
CA ALA A 99 -6.35 -10.26 13.30
C ALA A 99 -7.74 -10.62 12.77
N GLU A 100 -8.66 -9.67 12.75
CA GLU A 100 -10.04 -9.86 12.28
C GLU A 100 -10.09 -9.86 10.74
N ALA A 101 -9.29 -8.99 10.13
CA ALA A 101 -9.12 -8.94 8.69
C ALA A 101 -7.75 -8.36 8.34
N MET A 102 -7.17 -8.89 7.25
CA MET A 102 -5.98 -8.34 6.62
C MET A 102 -6.31 -7.99 5.17
N TYR A 103 -5.96 -6.77 4.80
CA TYR A 103 -6.12 -6.21 3.46
C TYR A 103 -4.76 -5.96 2.84
N VAL A 104 -4.62 -6.27 1.56
CA VAL A 104 -3.38 -6.06 0.83
C VAL A 104 -3.69 -5.49 -0.55
N GLU A 105 -2.97 -4.43 -0.93
CA GLU A 105 -3.03 -3.88 -2.28
C GLU A 105 -1.65 -3.38 -2.73
N LEU A 106 -1.25 -3.81 -3.94
CA LEU A 106 -0.07 -3.29 -4.61
C LEU A 106 -0.47 -2.08 -5.46
N VAL A 107 0.04 -0.91 -5.11
CA VAL A 107 -0.19 0.35 -5.81
C VAL A 107 1.14 0.84 -6.36
N GLY A 108 1.36 0.66 -7.66
CA GLY A 108 2.68 0.89 -8.27
C GLY A 108 3.72 -0.08 -7.71
N SER A 109 4.73 0.43 -7.03
CA SER A 109 5.76 -0.36 -6.33
C SER A 109 5.55 -0.45 -4.81
N MET A 110 4.44 0.07 -4.30
CA MET A 110 4.17 0.12 -2.85
C MET A 110 3.19 -1.00 -2.48
N LEU A 111 3.63 -1.88 -1.58
CA LEU A 111 2.76 -2.85 -0.93
C LEU A 111 2.09 -2.17 0.26
N ASN A 112 0.77 -1.99 0.17
CA ASN A 112 -0.02 -1.43 1.26
C ASN A 112 -0.68 -2.58 2.00
N ILE A 113 -0.66 -2.51 3.33
CA ILE A 113 -1.24 -3.54 4.21
C ILE A 113 -2.11 -2.84 5.24
N GLY A 114 -3.37 -3.28 5.35
CA GLY A 114 -4.30 -2.88 6.40
C GLY A 114 -4.55 -4.08 7.30
N ILE A 115 -4.40 -3.91 8.61
CA ILE A 115 -4.63 -4.98 9.59
C ILE A 115 -5.66 -4.49 10.60
N ALA A 116 -6.82 -5.13 10.61
CA ALA A 116 -7.81 -4.95 11.67
C ALA A 116 -7.61 -6.06 12.70
N THR A 117 -7.54 -5.71 13.98
CA THR A 117 -7.37 -6.68 15.08
C THR A 117 -8.31 -6.35 16.22
N GLY A 118 -8.79 -7.38 16.93
CA GLY A 118 -9.56 -7.24 18.17
C GLY A 118 -8.73 -6.77 19.37
N ARG A 119 -7.47 -6.35 19.15
CA ARG A 119 -6.57 -5.88 20.20
C ARG A 119 -7.05 -4.56 20.79
N ALA A 120 -7.21 -4.54 22.11
CA ALA A 120 -7.37 -3.29 22.85
C ALA A 120 -6.00 -2.60 23.04
N PRO A 121 -5.74 -1.40 22.46
CA PRO A 121 -4.43 -0.75 22.45
C PRO A 121 -3.84 -0.50 23.85
N HIS A 122 -4.72 -0.35 24.85
CA HIS A 122 -4.34 -0.06 26.24
C HIS A 122 -4.66 -1.21 27.22
N ALA A 123 -4.72 -2.45 26.73
CA ALA A 123 -4.95 -3.60 27.60
C ALA A 123 -3.86 -3.73 28.70
N LYS A 124 -4.29 -3.90 29.94
CA LYS A 124 -3.42 -4.17 31.10
C LYS A 124 -3.20 -5.67 31.28
N GLY A 125 -2.05 -6.07 31.84
CA GLY A 125 -1.73 -7.47 32.16
C GLY A 125 -1.05 -8.22 30.99
N TRP A 126 -1.44 -9.48 30.80
CA TRP A 126 -0.99 -10.33 29.68
C TRP A 126 -1.63 -9.85 28.36
N ALA A 127 -1.14 -8.71 27.88
CA ALA A 127 -1.57 -8.11 26.63
C ALA A 127 -1.04 -8.92 25.44
N ALA A 128 -1.68 -8.73 24.29
CA ALA A 128 -1.23 -9.29 23.04
C ALA A 128 0.19 -8.82 22.70
N GLY A 129 0.91 -9.68 22.00
CA GLY A 129 2.22 -9.39 21.45
C GLY A 129 2.19 -8.40 20.28
N ASP A 130 3.34 -8.21 19.68
CA ASP A 130 3.50 -7.43 18.44
C ASP A 130 2.99 -8.19 17.22
N ILE A 131 2.72 -7.44 16.15
CA ILE A 131 2.37 -8.03 14.86
C ILE A 131 3.67 -8.42 14.16
N ALA A 132 3.83 -9.70 13.84
CA ALA A 132 4.96 -10.23 13.09
C ALA A 132 4.56 -10.46 11.63
N LEU A 133 5.38 -10.00 10.70
CA LEU A 133 5.16 -10.13 9.26
C LEU A 133 6.25 -11.01 8.66
N ASN A 134 5.83 -12.02 7.91
CA ASN A 134 6.70 -12.94 7.18
C ASN A 134 6.44 -12.73 5.68
N PHE A 135 7.51 -12.48 4.92
CA PHE A 135 7.49 -12.35 3.45
C PHE A 135 8.30 -13.45 2.74
N ASP A 136 8.60 -14.55 3.43
CA ASP A 136 9.40 -15.67 2.95
C ASP A 136 8.64 -16.58 1.95
N PHE A 137 7.35 -16.31 1.69
CA PHE A 137 6.48 -17.02 0.75
C PHE A 137 6.50 -18.56 0.91
N GLY A 138 6.57 -19.07 2.15
CA GLY A 138 6.11 -20.41 2.50
C GLY A 138 7.17 -21.50 2.64
N SER A 139 8.43 -21.14 2.93
CA SER A 139 9.47 -22.14 3.21
C SER A 139 9.74 -22.33 4.71
N ASP A 140 9.55 -21.29 5.50
CA ASP A 140 9.82 -21.27 6.92
C ASP A 140 8.75 -20.44 7.66
N ALA A 141 7.88 -21.11 8.40
CA ALA A 141 6.93 -20.46 9.29
C ALA A 141 7.60 -19.87 10.56
N THR A 142 8.93 -19.84 10.63
CA THR A 142 9.70 -19.42 11.80
C THR A 142 10.55 -18.16 11.59
N SER A 143 10.62 -17.63 10.37
CA SER A 143 11.22 -16.31 10.10
C SER A 143 10.15 -15.23 10.01
N PHE A 144 10.45 -14.04 10.52
CA PHE A 144 9.57 -12.87 10.47
C PHE A 144 10.46 -11.64 10.34
N GLU A 145 10.51 -11.07 9.14
CA GLU A 145 11.47 -10.04 8.75
C GLU A 145 11.07 -8.65 9.25
N TYR A 146 9.78 -8.44 9.51
CA TYR A 146 9.24 -7.16 9.97
C TYR A 146 8.28 -7.31 11.13
N GLY A 147 8.17 -6.25 11.93
CA GLY A 147 7.24 -6.21 13.05
C GLY A 147 6.67 -4.83 13.31
N ILE A 148 5.45 -4.79 13.83
CA ILE A 148 4.78 -3.56 14.28
C ILE A 148 4.60 -3.64 15.79
N VAL A 149 5.17 -2.67 16.51
CA VAL A 149 5.08 -2.56 17.96
C VAL A 149 3.68 -2.16 18.35
N THR A 150 3.00 -3.01 19.11
CA THR A 150 1.59 -2.79 19.44
C THR A 150 1.38 -2.07 20.78
N ARG A 151 2.44 -1.96 21.60
CA ARG A 151 2.47 -1.20 22.87
C ARG A 151 3.91 -0.94 23.24
N ASP A 152 4.17 0.19 23.91
CA ASP A 152 5.48 0.50 24.46
C ASP A 152 6.11 -0.66 25.25
N HIS A 153 7.32 -1.05 24.87
CA HIS A 153 8.16 -2.00 25.59
C HIS A 153 9.60 -1.95 25.09
N ASN A 154 10.57 -2.38 25.91
CA ASN A 154 11.98 -2.51 25.50
C ASN A 154 12.59 -1.24 24.86
N GLY A 155 12.08 -0.05 25.19
CA GLY A 155 12.50 1.22 24.59
C GLY A 155 11.90 1.53 23.21
N MET A 156 10.97 0.70 22.74
CA MET A 156 10.19 0.89 21.51
C MET A 156 8.83 1.49 21.86
N SER A 157 8.27 2.28 20.95
CA SER A 157 6.99 2.97 21.12
C SER A 157 5.89 2.29 20.31
N GLN A 158 4.66 2.39 20.78
CA GLN A 158 3.48 1.95 20.03
C GLN A 158 3.47 2.56 18.62
N GLY A 159 3.23 1.71 17.61
CA GLY A 159 3.20 2.08 16.19
C GLY A 159 4.54 1.95 15.49
N ASP A 160 5.66 1.77 16.21
CA ASP A 160 6.96 1.64 15.58
C ASP A 160 7.02 0.41 14.68
N VAL A 161 7.60 0.58 13.49
CA VAL A 161 7.80 -0.48 12.50
C VAL A 161 9.29 -0.77 12.40
N TYR A 162 9.66 -2.04 12.59
CA TYR A 162 11.04 -2.50 12.56
C TYR A 162 11.28 -3.51 11.45
N SER A 163 12.49 -3.47 10.87
CA SER A 163 13.12 -4.66 10.31
C SER A 163 13.73 -5.43 11.49
N VAL A 164 13.29 -6.67 11.71
CA VAL A 164 13.53 -7.38 12.97
C VAL A 164 14.70 -8.34 12.86
N ASP A 165 15.68 -8.18 13.76
CA ASP A 165 16.82 -9.10 13.88
C ASP A 165 16.53 -10.25 14.85
N ASN A 166 15.73 -9.97 15.89
CA ASN A 166 15.50 -10.93 16.95
C ASN A 166 14.12 -10.74 17.59
N TRP A 167 13.49 -11.86 17.91
CA TRP A 167 12.19 -11.94 18.55
C TRP A 167 12.29 -12.48 19.97
N ASN A 168 11.47 -11.94 20.86
CA ASN A 168 11.12 -12.63 22.10
C ASN A 168 10.04 -13.68 21.79
N TYR A 169 10.09 -14.79 22.53
CA TYR A 169 9.15 -15.90 22.36
C TYR A 169 8.40 -16.20 23.66
N GLY A 170 7.15 -16.64 23.53
CA GLY A 170 6.28 -17.01 24.64
C GLY A 170 6.66 -18.32 25.33
N LEU A 171 5.84 -18.78 26.27
CA LEU A 171 6.09 -20.03 27.01
C LEU A 171 5.60 -21.28 26.27
N TRP A 172 4.77 -21.14 25.24
CA TRP A 172 4.06 -22.23 24.59
C TRP A 172 4.94 -22.97 23.58
N VAL A 173 4.91 -24.30 23.64
CA VAL A 173 5.63 -25.19 22.71
C VAL A 173 4.68 -26.08 21.89
N LYS A 174 3.38 -26.00 22.19
CA LYS A 174 2.23 -26.48 21.41
C LYS A 174 0.94 -26.02 22.13
N PRO A 175 -0.26 -26.16 21.54
CA PRO A 175 -1.49 -25.79 22.22
C PRO A 175 -1.58 -26.41 23.61
N LYS A 176 -1.88 -25.58 24.62
CA LYS A 176 -2.06 -25.98 26.03
C LYS A 176 -0.82 -26.62 26.70
N LYS A 177 0.40 -26.47 26.15
CA LYS A 177 1.65 -26.95 26.78
C LYS A 177 2.74 -25.88 26.79
N THR A 178 3.29 -25.62 27.98
CA THR A 178 4.41 -24.69 28.18
C THR A 178 5.73 -25.42 28.44
N SER A 179 6.85 -24.82 28.01
CA SER A 179 8.21 -25.27 28.30
C SER A 179 9.22 -24.14 28.06
N SER A 180 10.39 -24.22 28.69
CA SER A 180 11.54 -23.37 28.37
C SER A 180 12.23 -23.78 27.06
N ALA A 181 12.05 -25.03 26.62
CA ALA A 181 12.68 -25.54 25.40
C ALA A 181 12.21 -24.80 24.14
N MET A 182 13.12 -24.56 23.22
CA MET A 182 12.80 -24.07 21.87
C MET A 182 12.43 -25.24 20.95
N ASN A 183 11.38 -25.05 20.15
CA ASN A 183 10.98 -25.96 19.09
C ASN A 183 10.34 -25.17 17.94
N THR A 184 10.05 -25.83 16.82
CA THR A 184 9.45 -25.20 15.63
C THR A 184 8.14 -24.49 15.95
N TYR A 185 7.28 -25.07 16.80
CA TYR A 185 6.06 -24.39 17.22
C TYR A 185 6.36 -23.07 17.92
N LYS A 186 7.29 -23.04 18.88
CA LYS A 186 7.61 -21.79 19.57
C LYS A 186 8.25 -20.78 18.61
N LEU A 187 9.14 -21.23 17.73
CA LEU A 187 9.78 -20.39 16.73
C LEU A 187 8.78 -19.79 15.72
N SER A 188 7.67 -20.49 15.45
CA SER A 188 6.62 -19.99 14.56
C SER A 188 5.59 -19.06 15.23
N HIS A 189 5.78 -18.73 16.51
CA HIS A 189 4.90 -17.85 17.27
C HIS A 189 5.72 -16.88 18.12
N PRO A 190 6.46 -15.93 17.50
CA PRO A 190 7.10 -14.85 18.23
C PRO A 190 6.05 -13.99 18.96
N THR A 191 6.48 -13.31 20.02
CA THR A 191 5.55 -12.50 20.84
C THR A 191 5.87 -11.02 20.87
N SER A 192 7.13 -10.61 20.83
CA SER A 192 7.47 -9.18 20.79
C SER A 192 8.83 -8.96 20.19
N ILE A 193 9.01 -7.80 19.56
CA ILE A 193 10.27 -7.41 18.97
C ILE A 193 11.30 -7.26 20.09
N LYS A 194 12.46 -7.90 19.92
CA LYS A 194 13.57 -7.81 20.87
C LYS A 194 14.60 -6.80 20.39
N SER A 195 14.93 -6.82 19.10
CA SER A 195 15.87 -5.90 18.48
C SER A 195 15.67 -5.86 16.96
N GLY A 196 16.09 -4.75 16.36
CA GLY A 196 16.04 -4.52 14.92
C GLY A 196 16.28 -3.05 14.59
N ASP A 197 16.19 -2.72 13.32
CA ASP A 197 16.31 -1.35 12.80
C ASP A 197 14.94 -0.70 12.66
N LEU A 198 14.77 0.49 13.25
CA LEU A 198 13.54 1.28 13.13
C LEU A 198 13.40 1.81 11.70
N LEU A 199 12.31 1.44 11.04
CA LEU A 199 12.01 1.86 9.67
C LEU A 199 11.07 3.07 9.62
N GLY A 200 10.22 3.21 10.64
CA GLY A 200 9.23 4.27 10.71
C GLY A 200 8.16 3.98 11.76
N ASN A 201 7.01 4.64 11.63
CA ASN A 201 5.91 4.52 12.55
C ASN A 201 4.59 4.51 11.78
N VAL A 202 3.61 3.76 12.27
CA VAL A 202 2.22 3.74 11.79
C VAL A 202 1.30 4.16 12.92
N ASP A 203 0.20 4.82 12.56
CA ASP A 203 -0.86 5.11 13.53
C ASP A 203 -1.57 3.80 13.93
N LEU A 204 -1.91 3.64 15.21
CA LEU A 204 -2.70 2.52 15.70
C LEU A 204 -3.96 3.08 16.37
N ALA A 205 -5.08 3.02 15.64
CA ALA A 205 -6.38 3.51 16.08
C ALA A 205 -6.98 2.74 17.27
#